data_AF-A0A954R6A0-F1
#
_entry.id   AF-A0A954R6A0-F1
#
_cell.length_a   1.000
_cell.length_b   1.000
_cell.length_c   1.000
_cell.angle_alpha   90.00
_cell.angle_beta   90.00
_cell.angle_gamma   90.00
#
_symmetry.space_group_name_H-M   'P 1'
#
loop_
_entity.id
_entity.type
_entity.pdbx_description
1 polymer ?
#
loop_
_entity_poly.entity_id
_entity_poly.type
_entity_poly.pdbx_seq_one_letter_code
_entity_poly.pdbx_strand_id
1 'polypeptide(L)'
;MPTNDPYVLSESSVLEPPTSVWESLKYLGPGFILSASIVGSGELIATTLVGAKAGFVLMWFLIFSCLVKVAVQIEFGKHAISSGETTMASFNLLPGPRLGRANWSVWTWLLLMLVKMLQVGGIVGGVVLATAELFPWLAEFPYRAIAAYGIALSASILVFRGYYLLIER
;
A
#
# COMPACT_ATOMS: atom_id res chain seq x y z
N MET A 1 12.88 33.80 7.78
CA MET A 1 11.45 33.69 7.45
C MET A 1 11.03 32.27 7.78
N PRO A 2 10.08 31.99 8.68
CA PRO A 2 9.66 30.62 8.89
C PRO A 2 8.92 30.17 7.63
N THR A 3 9.54 29.21 6.98
CA THR A 3 9.02 28.37 5.90
C THR A 3 7.62 27.88 6.25
N ASN A 4 6.66 28.10 5.35
CA ASN A 4 5.29 27.64 5.44
C ASN A 4 5.29 26.10 5.45
N ASP A 5 5.30 25.51 6.65
CA ASP A 5 5.30 24.07 6.84
C ASP A 5 3.88 23.55 6.56
N PRO A 6 3.66 22.73 5.51
CA PRO A 6 2.34 22.22 5.15
C PRO A 6 1.74 21.29 6.23
N TYR A 7 2.51 20.90 7.25
CA TYR A 7 2.07 20.07 8.37
C TYR A 7 1.63 20.89 9.60
N VAL A 8 1.78 22.22 9.58
CA VAL A 8 1.28 23.07 10.65
C VAL A 8 -0.19 23.40 10.38
N LEU A 9 -1.08 22.82 11.19
CA LEU A 9 -2.52 23.08 11.15
C LEU A 9 -2.80 24.57 11.43
N SER A 10 -3.16 25.33 10.41
CA SER A 10 -3.67 26.70 10.57
C SER A 10 -5.21 26.68 10.61
N GLU A 11 -5.84 27.60 11.36
CA GLU A 11 -7.31 27.70 11.37
C GLU A 11 -7.92 27.86 9.97
N SER A 12 -7.15 28.42 9.03
CA SER A 12 -7.53 28.57 7.61
C SER A 12 -7.51 27.25 6.81
N SER A 13 -6.99 26.16 7.36
CA SER A 13 -6.90 24.83 6.71
C SER A 13 -8.01 23.87 7.13
N VAL A 14 -8.86 24.27 8.08
CA VAL A 14 -10.05 23.51 8.50
C VAL A 14 -11.16 23.73 7.48
N LEU A 15 -11.49 22.69 6.71
CA LEU A 15 -12.57 22.71 5.72
C LEU A 15 -13.90 22.31 6.38
N GLU A 16 -14.99 22.93 5.95
CA GLU A 16 -16.34 22.49 6.33
C GLU A 16 -16.64 21.11 5.71
N PRO A 17 -17.29 20.20 6.45
CA PRO A 17 -17.62 18.89 5.93
C PRO A 17 -18.58 19.00 4.73
N PRO A 18 -18.41 18.18 3.67
CA PRO A 18 -19.30 18.20 2.53
C PRO A 18 -20.73 17.88 2.96
N THR A 19 -21.67 18.71 2.53
CA THR A 19 -23.09 18.58 2.94
C THR A 19 -23.90 17.71 1.98
N SER A 20 -23.36 17.49 0.77
CA SER A 20 -23.98 16.68 -0.28
C SER A 20 -23.17 15.40 -0.56
N VAL A 21 -23.89 14.32 -0.90
CA VAL A 21 -23.30 13.08 -1.42
C VAL A 21 -22.43 13.30 -2.65
N TRP A 22 -22.75 14.28 -3.50
CA TRP A 22 -21.94 14.62 -4.67
C TRP A 22 -20.63 15.32 -4.33
N GLU A 23 -20.63 16.17 -3.29
CA GLU A 23 -19.41 16.81 -2.80
C GLU A 23 -18.52 15.78 -2.11
N SER A 24 -19.11 14.86 -1.34
CA SER A 24 -18.38 13.75 -0.70
C SER A 24 -17.66 12.87 -1.72
N LEU A 25 -18.24 12.67 -2.91
CA LEU A 25 -17.62 11.87 -3.97
C LEU A 25 -16.29 12.45 -4.47
N LYS A 26 -16.12 13.78 -4.43
CA LYS A 26 -14.86 14.45 -4.82
C LYS A 26 -13.70 14.11 -3.87
N TYR A 27 -14.00 13.75 -2.63
CA TYR A 27 -13.01 13.40 -1.62
C TYR A 27 -12.67 11.90 -1.58
N LEU A 28 -13.27 11.07 -2.45
CA LEU A 28 -12.99 9.63 -2.50
C LEU A 28 -11.66 9.29 -3.19
N GLY A 29 -11.11 10.19 -4.00
CA GLY A 29 -9.89 9.96 -4.79
C GLY A 29 -8.72 9.38 -3.97
N PRO A 30 -8.29 10.05 -2.88
CA PRO A 30 -7.22 9.54 -2.01
C PRO A 30 -7.54 8.16 -1.41
N GLY A 31 -8.79 7.91 -1.03
CA GLY A 31 -9.23 6.63 -0.48
C GLY A 31 -9.19 5.49 -1.50
N PHE A 32 -9.55 5.75 -2.75
CA PHE A 32 -9.43 4.79 -3.85
C PHE A 32 -7.97 4.48 -4.18
N ILE A 33 -7.09 5.49 -4.22
CA ILE A 33 -5.66 5.30 -4.47
C ILE A 33 -5.04 4.45 -3.35
N LEU A 34 -5.36 4.77 -2.10
CA LEU A 34 -4.88 4.00 -0.95
C LEU A 34 -5.37 2.54 -1.03
N SER A 35 -6.66 2.33 -1.29
CA SER A 35 -7.24 0.99 -1.41
C SER A 35 -6.62 0.19 -2.54
N ALA A 36 -6.43 0.79 -3.72
CA ALA A 36 -5.78 0.16 -4.87
C ALA A 36 -4.31 -0.19 -4.58
N SER A 37 -3.63 0.60 -3.75
CA SER A 37 -2.24 0.33 -3.35
C SER A 37 -2.10 -0.81 -2.32
N ILE A 38 -3.14 -1.05 -1.51
CA ILE A 38 -3.15 -2.08 -0.47
C ILE A 38 -3.57 -3.43 -1.06
N VAL A 39 -4.55 -3.44 -1.97
CA VAL A 39 -5.01 -4.66 -2.64
C VAL A 39 -3.98 -5.09 -3.68
N GLY A 40 -3.01 -5.88 -3.23
CA GLY A 40 -1.91 -6.37 -4.06
C GLY A 40 -2.19 -7.73 -4.71
N SER A 41 -1.41 -8.06 -5.74
CA SER A 41 -1.46 -9.38 -6.39
C SER A 41 -1.13 -10.54 -5.46
N GLY A 42 -0.39 -10.31 -4.37
CA GLY A 42 -0.14 -11.30 -3.33
C GLY A 42 -1.41 -11.78 -2.63
N GLU A 43 -2.38 -10.88 -2.39
CA GLU A 43 -3.67 -11.25 -1.80
C GLU A 43 -4.50 -12.07 -2.80
N LEU A 44 -4.44 -11.74 -4.10
CA LEU A 44 -5.12 -12.48 -5.16
C LEU A 44 -4.59 -13.92 -5.33
N ILE A 45 -3.26 -14.09 -5.34
CA ILE A 45 -2.63 -15.42 -5.48
C ILE A 45 -2.84 -16.26 -4.21
N ALA A 46 -2.61 -15.68 -3.02
CA ALA A 46 -2.75 -16.43 -1.78
C ALA A 46 -4.21 -16.83 -1.51
N THR A 47 -5.16 -15.93 -1.76
CA THR A 47 -6.60 -16.22 -1.56
C THR A 47 -7.08 -17.33 -2.48
N THR A 48 -6.70 -17.30 -3.75
CA THR A 48 -7.09 -18.34 -4.71
C THR A 48 -6.46 -19.69 -4.37
N LEU A 49 -5.19 -19.69 -3.93
CA LEU A 49 -4.50 -20.91 -3.49
C LEU A 49 -5.15 -21.53 -2.24
N VAL A 50 -5.50 -20.69 -1.25
CA VAL A 50 -6.18 -21.15 -0.04
C VAL A 50 -7.60 -21.61 -0.37
N GLY A 51 -8.33 -20.91 -1.24
CA GLY A 51 -9.64 -21.34 -1.72
C GLY A 51 -9.59 -22.66 -2.49
N ALA A 52 -8.55 -22.89 -3.29
CA ALA A 52 -8.36 -24.15 -4.00
C ALA A 52 -8.06 -25.33 -3.06
N LYS A 53 -7.34 -25.09 -1.95
CA LYS A 53 -6.95 -26.13 -0.98
C LYS A 53 -8.00 -26.40 0.08
N ALA A 54 -8.63 -25.35 0.61
CA ALA A 54 -9.56 -25.41 1.74
C ALA A 54 -11.03 -25.20 1.33
N GLY A 55 -11.30 -24.99 0.04
CA GLY A 55 -12.63 -24.64 -0.44
C GLY A 55 -13.13 -23.33 0.18
N PHE A 56 -14.44 -23.28 0.45
CA PHE A 56 -15.11 -22.11 1.02
C PHE A 56 -15.08 -22.04 2.55
N VAL A 57 -14.40 -22.97 3.24
CA VAL A 57 -14.37 -23.04 4.71
C VAL A 57 -13.82 -21.75 5.33
N LEU A 58 -12.88 -21.09 4.66
CA LEU A 58 -12.22 -19.85 5.12
C LEU A 58 -12.87 -18.57 4.57
N MET A 59 -14.00 -18.66 3.88
CA MET A 59 -14.68 -17.49 3.30
C MET A 59 -15.07 -16.46 4.38
N TRP A 60 -15.55 -16.93 5.54
CA TRP A 60 -15.89 -16.04 6.66
C TRP A 60 -14.67 -15.27 7.17
N PHE A 61 -13.50 -15.91 7.19
CA PHE A 61 -12.25 -15.29 7.64
C PHE A 61 -11.80 -14.20 6.68
N LEU A 62 -12.01 -14.40 5.37
CA LEU A 62 -11.74 -13.38 4.35
C LEU A 62 -12.60 -12.15 4.55
N ILE A 63 -13.92 -12.32 4.71
CA ILE A 63 -14.86 -11.22 4.97
C ILE A 63 -14.49 -10.48 6.26
N PHE A 64 -14.22 -11.23 7.34
CA PHE A 64 -13.80 -10.68 8.61
C PHE A 64 -12.49 -9.87 8.48
N SER A 65 -11.50 -10.41 7.76
CA SER A 65 -10.23 -9.71 7.54
C SER A 65 -10.40 -8.39 6.79
N CYS A 66 -11.33 -8.34 5.83
CA CYS A 66 -11.66 -7.12 5.09
C CYS A 66 -12.27 -6.07 6.02
N LEU A 67 -13.23 -6.46 6.86
CA LEU A 67 -13.85 -5.57 7.85
C LEU A 67 -12.80 -4.99 8.82
N VAL A 68 -11.94 -5.84 9.37
CA VAL A 68 -10.88 -5.39 10.29
C VAL A 68 -9.93 -4.43 9.59
N LYS A 69 -9.48 -4.74 8.36
CA LYS A 69 -8.59 -3.86 7.58
C LYS A 69 -9.21 -2.49 7.33
N VAL A 70 -10.49 -2.43 7.00
CA VAL A 70 -11.20 -1.17 6.76
C VAL A 70 -11.33 -0.38 8.07
N ALA A 71 -11.74 -1.02 9.16
CA ALA A 71 -11.88 -0.35 10.46
C ALA A 71 -10.55 0.25 10.94
N VAL A 72 -9.45 -0.51 10.81
CA VAL A 72 -8.12 -0.04 11.17
C VAL A 72 -7.67 1.13 10.29
N GLN A 73 -7.91 1.09 8.98
CA GLN A 73 -7.59 2.20 8.07
C GLN A 73 -8.39 3.47 8.38
N ILE A 74 -9.67 3.34 8.74
CA ILE A 74 -10.51 4.47 9.13
C ILE A 74 -9.97 5.14 10.39
N GLU A 75 -9.59 4.37 11.41
CA GLU A 75 -9.06 4.95 12.66
C GLU A 75 -7.69 5.63 12.43
N PHE A 76 -6.80 5.03 11.63
CA PHE A 76 -5.54 5.69 11.27
C PHE A 76 -5.75 6.96 10.45
N GLY A 77 -6.70 6.95 9.50
CA GLY A 77 -7.05 8.13 8.72
C GLY A 77 -7.65 9.25 9.59
N LYS A 78 -8.60 8.91 10.46
CA LYS A 78 -9.19 9.84 11.43
C LYS A 78 -8.14 10.41 12.37
N HIS A 79 -7.20 9.59 12.83
CA HIS A 79 -6.11 10.06 13.69
C HIS A 79 -5.22 11.06 12.95
N ALA A 80 -4.76 10.72 11.74
CA ALA A 80 -3.90 11.60 10.94
C ALA A 80 -4.58 12.94 10.60
N ILE A 81 -5.89 12.93 10.29
CA ILE A 81 -6.65 14.15 10.00
C ILE A 81 -6.87 14.99 11.27
N SER A 82 -7.16 14.36 12.41
CA SER A 82 -7.49 15.10 13.65
C SER A 82 -6.27 15.59 14.42
N SER A 83 -5.16 14.85 14.42
CA SER A 83 -3.91 15.26 15.10
C SER A 83 -3.01 16.11 14.22
N GLY A 84 -3.16 16.06 12.89
CA GLY A 84 -2.23 16.67 11.94
C GLY A 84 -0.86 15.98 11.91
N GLU A 85 -0.66 14.92 12.68
CA GLU A 85 0.59 14.17 12.73
C GLU A 85 0.59 13.07 11.68
N THR A 86 1.76 12.84 11.06
CA THR A 86 1.94 11.65 10.22
C THR A 86 1.78 10.39 11.05
N THR A 87 1.23 9.33 10.46
CA THR A 87 1.07 8.04 11.15
C THR A 87 2.37 7.54 11.78
N MET A 88 3.51 7.81 11.12
CA MET A 88 4.84 7.44 11.63
C MET A 88 5.26 8.22 12.88
N ALA A 89 4.90 9.50 12.97
CA ALA A 89 5.10 10.30 14.17
C ALA A 89 4.26 9.74 15.33
N SER A 90 2.98 9.43 15.08
CA SER A 90 2.11 8.79 16.07
C SER A 90 2.64 7.43 16.53
N PHE A 91 3.21 6.63 15.62
CA PHE A 91 3.89 5.37 15.98
C PHE A 91 5.10 5.57 16.90
N ASN A 92 5.81 6.68 16.77
CA ASN A 92 6.96 7.00 17.63
C ASN A 92 6.54 7.44 19.04
N LEU A 93 5.31 7.95 19.20
CA LEU A 93 4.74 8.38 20.49
C LEU A 93 4.19 7.23 21.34
N LEU A 94 4.01 6.03 20.76
CA LEU A 94 3.46 4.87 21.48
C LEU A 94 4.26 4.53 22.76
N PRO A 95 3.61 4.04 23.83
CA PRO A 95 4.34 3.57 25.00
C PRO A 95 5.15 2.31 24.64
N GLY A 96 6.46 2.32 24.88
CA GLY A 96 7.32 1.18 24.55
C GLY A 96 8.81 1.43 24.73
N PRO A 97 9.63 0.37 24.64
CA PRO A 97 11.08 0.48 24.72
C PRO A 97 11.62 1.28 23.53
N ARG A 98 12.42 2.30 23.81
CA ARG A 98 13.10 3.10 22.79
C ARG A 98 14.46 2.49 22.48
N LEU A 99 14.68 2.13 21.23
CA LEU A 99 15.98 1.67 20.73
C LEU A 99 16.64 2.87 20.04
N GLY A 100 17.49 3.59 20.78
CA GLY A 100 18.16 4.80 20.30
C GLY A 100 17.19 5.99 20.17
N ARG A 101 17.14 6.61 18.98
CA ARG A 101 16.31 7.80 18.70
C ARG A 101 14.88 7.47 18.26
N ALA A 102 14.55 6.20 18.04
CA ALA A 102 13.25 5.75 17.54
C ALA A 102 12.63 4.67 18.44
N ASN A 103 11.30 4.67 18.50
CA ASN A 103 10.53 3.71 19.27
C ASN A 103 10.56 2.31 18.62
N TRP A 104 10.36 1.24 19.42
CA TRP A 104 10.31 -0.13 18.91
C TRP A 104 9.30 -0.31 17.76
N SER A 105 8.16 0.38 17.80
CA SER A 105 7.16 0.34 16.73
C SER A 105 7.71 0.83 15.38
N VAL A 106 8.58 1.84 15.37
CA VAL A 106 9.24 2.35 14.17
C VAL A 106 10.23 1.33 13.62
N TRP A 107 10.98 0.66 14.51
CA TRP A 107 11.90 -0.42 14.12
C TRP A 107 11.16 -1.62 13.55
N THR A 108 10.05 -2.03 14.17
CA THR A 108 9.19 -3.09 13.64
C THR A 108 8.62 -2.72 12.28
N TRP A 109 8.16 -1.47 12.10
CA TRP A 109 7.71 -0.98 10.81
C TRP A 109 8.82 -1.01 9.76
N LEU A 110 10.05 -0.63 10.10
CA LEU A 110 11.21 -0.68 9.20
C LEU A 110 11.51 -2.12 8.79
N LEU A 111 11.50 -3.06 9.74
CA LEU A 111 11.69 -4.48 9.45
C LEU A 111 10.61 -5.00 8.50
N LEU A 112 9.34 -4.68 8.76
CA LEU A 112 8.23 -5.05 7.86
C LEU A 112 8.41 -4.43 6.47
N MET A 113 8.94 -3.21 6.36
CA MET A 113 9.24 -2.57 5.09
C MET A 113 10.33 -3.32 4.29
N LEU A 114 11.29 -3.95 4.96
CA LEU A 114 12.27 -4.83 4.30
C LEU A 114 11.59 -6.08 3.75
N VAL A 115 10.67 -6.69 4.51
CA VAL A 115 9.89 -7.84 4.05
C VAL A 115 9.02 -7.49 2.83
N LYS A 116 8.54 -6.24 2.73
CA LYS A 116 7.81 -5.74 1.55
C LYS A 116 8.63 -5.90 0.25
N MET A 117 9.95 -5.83 0.29
CA MET A 117 10.79 -6.04 -0.90
C MET A 117 10.68 -7.47 -1.44
N LEU A 118 10.51 -8.45 -0.54
CA LEU A 118 10.23 -9.83 -0.93
C LEU A 118 8.88 -9.95 -1.62
N GLN A 119 7.87 -9.20 -1.14
CA GLN A 119 6.55 -9.14 -1.78
C GLN A 119 6.68 -8.64 -3.21
N VAL A 120 7.38 -7.51 -3.44
CA VAL A 120 7.60 -6.97 -4.81
C VAL A 120 8.31 -7.98 -5.70
N GLY A 121 9.34 -8.68 -5.19
CA GLY A 121 10.01 -9.76 -5.92
C GLY A 121 9.06 -10.90 -6.30
N GLY A 122 8.15 -11.28 -5.41
CA GLY A 122 7.09 -12.26 -5.68
C GLY A 122 6.13 -11.82 -6.80
N ILE A 123 5.78 -10.54 -6.86
CA ILE A 123 4.95 -9.98 -7.93
C ILE A 123 5.67 -10.09 -9.28
N VAL A 124 6.91 -9.61 -9.37
CA VAL A 124 7.71 -9.69 -10.61
C VAL A 124 7.88 -11.14 -11.05
N GLY A 125 8.19 -12.05 -10.12
CA GLY A 125 8.29 -13.47 -10.41
C GLY A 125 6.98 -14.08 -10.94
N GLY A 126 5.84 -13.73 -10.33
CA GLY A 126 4.53 -14.18 -10.78
C GLY A 126 4.19 -13.71 -12.21
N VAL A 127 4.53 -12.47 -12.55
CA VAL A 127 4.34 -11.94 -13.92
C VAL A 127 5.24 -12.67 -14.92
N VAL A 128 6.50 -12.95 -14.57
CA VAL A 128 7.43 -13.70 -15.43
C VAL A 128 6.90 -15.12 -15.69
N LEU A 129 6.41 -15.81 -14.66
CA LEU A 129 5.83 -17.15 -14.80
C LEU A 129 4.59 -17.12 -15.70
N ALA A 130 3.66 -16.19 -15.47
CA ALA A 130 2.48 -16.04 -16.32
C ALA A 130 2.84 -15.71 -17.78
N THR A 131 3.89 -14.93 -18.00
CA THR A 131 4.37 -14.60 -19.35
C THR A 131 5.04 -15.79 -20.02
N ALA A 132 5.74 -16.64 -19.26
CA ALA A 132 6.36 -17.86 -19.76
C ALA A 132 5.35 -18.92 -20.21
N GLU A 133 4.16 -18.98 -19.58
CA GLU A 133 3.06 -19.84 -20.02
C GLU A 133 2.51 -19.41 -21.40
N LEU A 134 2.48 -18.10 -21.67
CA LEU A 134 2.06 -17.56 -22.97
C LEU A 134 3.13 -17.74 -24.05
N PHE A 135 4.39 -17.68 -23.66
CA PHE A 135 5.54 -17.71 -24.56
C PHE A 135 6.59 -18.71 -24.06
N PRO A 136 6.48 -19.99 -24.45
CA PRO A 136 7.32 -21.06 -23.90
C PRO A 136 8.83 -20.85 -24.09
N TRP A 137 9.25 -20.10 -25.11
CA TRP A 137 10.67 -19.77 -25.32
C TRP A 137 11.26 -18.84 -24.25
N LEU A 138 10.41 -18.14 -23.48
CA LEU A 138 10.84 -17.32 -22.33
C LEU A 138 11.04 -18.13 -21.05
N ALA A 139 10.61 -19.40 -21.02
CA ALA A 139 10.71 -20.24 -19.82
C ALA A 139 12.15 -20.66 -19.51
N GLU A 140 12.99 -20.79 -20.55
CA GLU A 140 14.36 -21.26 -20.45
C GLU A 140 15.35 -20.16 -20.06
N PHE A 141 16.45 -20.56 -19.41
CA PHE A 141 17.58 -19.67 -19.17
C PHE A 141 18.35 -19.44 -20.49
N PRO A 142 18.74 -18.19 -20.85
CA PRO A 142 18.75 -16.95 -20.06
C PRO A 142 17.50 -16.06 -20.23
N TYR A 143 16.59 -16.41 -21.13
CA TYR A 143 15.45 -15.56 -21.51
C TYR A 143 14.53 -15.24 -20.33
N ARG A 144 14.34 -16.18 -19.39
CA ARG A 144 13.58 -15.95 -18.16
C ARG A 144 14.18 -14.85 -17.28
N ALA A 145 15.51 -14.81 -17.15
CA ALA A 145 16.20 -13.78 -16.37
C ALA A 145 16.09 -12.41 -17.06
N ILE A 146 16.25 -12.38 -18.38
CA ILE A 146 16.09 -11.15 -19.19
C ILE A 146 14.66 -10.60 -19.05
N ALA A 147 13.64 -11.45 -19.10
CA ALA A 147 12.25 -11.05 -18.89
C ALA A 147 12.02 -10.47 -17.48
N ALA A 148 12.59 -11.09 -16.44
CA ALA A 148 12.47 -10.60 -15.07
C ALA A 148 13.10 -9.22 -14.88
N TYR A 149 14.33 -9.02 -15.36
CA TYR A 149 14.99 -7.72 -15.30
C TYR A 149 14.30 -6.68 -16.19
N GLY A 150 13.77 -7.09 -17.36
CA GLY A 150 13.02 -6.22 -18.25
C GLY A 150 11.72 -5.70 -17.62
N ILE A 151 10.96 -6.57 -16.94
CA ILE A 151 9.73 -6.20 -16.21
C ILE A 151 10.07 -5.30 -15.01
N ALA A 152 11.12 -5.63 -14.25
CA ALA A 152 11.55 -4.81 -13.13
C ALA A 152 12.01 -3.41 -13.58
N LEU A 153 12.78 -3.33 -14.67
CA LEU A 153 13.26 -2.07 -15.25
C LEU A 153 12.09 -1.24 -15.78
N SER A 154 11.14 -1.85 -16.50
CA SER A 154 9.99 -1.13 -17.05
C SER A 154 9.11 -0.54 -15.93
N ALA A 155 8.84 -1.32 -14.89
CA ALA A 155 8.13 -0.84 -13.70
C ALA A 155 8.90 0.30 -13.01
N SER A 156 10.22 0.16 -12.84
CA SER A 156 11.07 1.19 -12.25
C SER A 156 11.08 2.48 -13.07
N ILE A 157 11.13 2.40 -14.40
CA ILE A 157 11.08 3.57 -15.29
C ILE A 157 9.72 4.26 -15.21
N LEU A 158 8.63 3.48 -15.14
CA LEU A 158 7.28 4.01 -15.06
C LEU A 158 7.05 4.77 -13.75
N VAL A 159 7.56 4.24 -12.63
CA VAL A 159 7.56 4.93 -11.33
C VAL A 159 8.45 6.17 -11.36
N PHE A 160 9.66 6.08 -11.93
CA PHE A 160 10.59 7.22 -12.02
C PHE A 160 10.02 8.38 -12.88
N ARG A 161 9.23 8.07 -13.91
CA ARG A 161 8.56 9.07 -14.75
C ARG A 161 7.40 9.78 -14.06
N GLY A 162 6.97 9.35 -12.88
CA GLY A 162 6.11 10.15 -12.01
C GLY A 162 4.72 10.44 -12.60
N TYR A 163 4.01 9.44 -13.12
CA TYR A 163 2.62 9.58 -13.58
C TYR A 163 1.60 9.96 -12.48
N TYR A 164 2.05 10.31 -11.27
CA TYR A 164 1.20 10.77 -10.16
C TYR A 164 0.40 12.04 -10.50
N LEU A 165 0.94 12.92 -11.36
CA LEU A 165 0.23 14.12 -11.83
C LEU A 165 -1.04 13.84 -12.66
N LEU A 166 -1.19 12.62 -13.18
CA LEU A 166 -2.36 12.23 -13.98
C LEU A 166 -3.51 11.69 -13.11
N ILE A 167 -3.21 11.35 -11.84
CA ILE A 167 -4.14 10.76 -10.86
C ILE A 167 -4.50 11.76 -9.74
N GLU A 168 -3.70 12.81 -9.52
CA GLU A 168 -3.93 13.87 -8.50
C GLU A 168 -4.98 14.94 -8.89
N ARG A 169 -6.01 14.61 -9.68
CA ARG A 169 -7.16 15.52 -9.90
C ARG A 169 -8.38 15.15 -9.08
#